data_AF-A0A6B2TA78-F1
#
_entry.id   AF-A0A6B2TA78-F1
#
_cell.length_a   1.000
_cell.length_b   1.000
_cell.length_c   1.000
_cell.angle_alpha   90.00
_cell.angle_beta   90.00
_cell.angle_gamma   90.00
#
_symmetry.space_group_name_H-M   'P 1'
#
loop_
_entity.id
_entity.type
_entity.pdbx_description
1 polymer ?
#
loop_
_entity_poly.entity_id
_entity_poly.type
_entity_poly.pdbx_seq_one_letter_code
_entity_poly.pdbx_strand_id
1 'polypeptide(L)'
;MGPAGPPGTDGAAGPAGPRGERGEKGERGEKGEPGSVCPDGYSLQAPTDDPDALVCRRPNNGPTGPAPALTLLAALPPQRRRLQDH
;
A
#
# COMPACT_ATOMS: atom_id res chain seq x y z
N MET A 1 33.75 84.30 -35.45
CA MET A 1 33.11 83.00 -35.11
C MET A 1 34.10 82.25 -34.22
N GLY A 2 33.67 81.72 -33.06
CA GLY A 2 34.57 81.10 -32.07
C GLY A 2 34.84 79.61 -32.31
N PRO A 3 35.85 79.02 -31.64
CA PRO A 3 36.16 77.59 -31.78
C PRO A 3 35.01 76.72 -31.28
N ALA A 4 34.86 75.54 -31.88
CA ALA A 4 33.88 74.55 -31.44
C ALA A 4 34.23 74.06 -30.03
N GLY A 5 33.20 73.80 -29.22
CA GLY A 5 33.36 73.26 -27.87
C GLY A 5 33.89 71.82 -27.87
N PRO A 6 34.38 71.34 -26.72
CA PRO A 6 34.84 69.96 -26.59
C PRO A 6 33.67 68.97 -26.80
N PRO A 7 33.96 67.73 -27.24
CA PRO A 7 32.96 66.67 -27.29
C PRO A 7 32.32 66.43 -25.91
N GLY A 8 31.07 65.99 -25.91
CA GLY A 8 30.37 65.58 -24.69
C GLY A 8 30.98 64.30 -24.09
N THR A 9 30.66 64.04 -22.83
CA THR A 9 31.05 62.80 -22.14
C THR A 9 30.24 61.61 -22.64
N ASP A 10 30.80 60.41 -22.53
CA ASP A 10 30.08 59.17 -22.83
C ASP A 10 28.82 59.02 -21.96
N GLY A 11 27.79 58.38 -22.52
CA GLY A 11 26.56 58.09 -21.80
C GLY A 11 26.76 57.05 -20.69
N ALA A 12 25.85 57.05 -19.71
CA ALA A 12 25.84 56.03 -18.66
C ALA A 12 25.56 54.63 -19.24
N ALA A 13 26.08 53.59 -18.57
CA ALA A 13 25.78 52.21 -18.91
C ALA A 13 24.26 51.94 -18.83
N GLY A 14 23.77 51.08 -19.72
CA GLY A 14 22.36 50.68 -19.72
C GLY A 14 21.96 49.88 -18.47
N PRO A 15 20.64 49.74 -18.21
CA PRO A 15 20.14 48.96 -17.08
C PRO A 15 20.46 47.47 -17.25
N ALA A 16 20.46 46.73 -16.14
CA ALA A 16 20.56 45.27 -16.16
C ALA A 16 19.39 44.64 -16.93
N GLY A 17 19.66 43.52 -17.59
CA GLY A 17 18.65 42.74 -18.29
C GLY A 17 17.62 42.09 -17.35
N PRO A 18 16.47 41.64 -17.88
CA PRO A 18 15.45 40.95 -17.09
C PRO A 18 15.96 39.61 -16.57
N ARG A 19 15.32 39.12 -15.50
CA ARG A 19 15.56 37.76 -14.98
C ARG A 19 15.10 36.73 -16.01
N GLY A 20 15.86 35.64 -16.16
CA GLY A 20 15.50 34.51 -17.02
C GLY A 20 14.23 33.79 -16.57
N GLU A 21 13.65 33.01 -17.47
CA GLU A 21 12.41 32.26 -17.25
C GLU A 21 12.58 31.14 -16.21
N ARG A 22 11.45 30.67 -15.66
CA ARG A 22 11.44 29.50 -14.77
C ARG A 22 11.70 28.24 -15.58
N GLY A 23 12.53 27.34 -15.05
CA GLY A 23 12.78 26.03 -15.65
C GLY A 23 11.52 25.17 -15.77
N GLU A 24 11.59 24.18 -16.66
CA GLU A 24 10.48 23.25 -16.92
C GLU A 24 10.14 22.38 -15.71
N LYS A 25 8.91 21.86 -15.70
CA LYS A 25 8.47 20.90 -14.69
C LYS A 25 9.21 19.57 -14.91
N GLY A 26 9.69 18.95 -13.83
CA GLY A 26 10.30 17.63 -13.89
C GLY A 26 9.36 16.54 -14.41
N GLU A 27 9.94 15.45 -14.89
CA GLU A 27 9.22 14.30 -15.43
C GLU A 27 8.38 13.56 -14.36
N ARG A 28 7.39 12.79 -14.82
CA ARG A 28 6.62 11.91 -13.93
C ARG A 28 7.52 10.76 -13.46
N GLY A 29 7.43 10.41 -12.18
CA GLY A 29 8.11 9.23 -11.65
C GLY A 29 7.67 7.93 -12.31
N GLU A 30 8.51 6.90 -12.21
CA GLU A 30 8.25 5.58 -12.77
C GLU A 30 7.06 4.88 -12.08
N LYS A 31 6.48 3.90 -12.79
CA LYS A 31 5.44 3.05 -12.21
C LYS A 31 6.07 2.14 -11.14
N GLY A 32 5.39 1.96 -10.01
CA GLY A 32 5.81 1.02 -8.98
C GLY A 32 5.83 -0.45 -9.46
N GLU A 33 6.59 -1.28 -8.74
CA GLU A 33 6.69 -2.71 -9.03
C GLU A 33 5.38 -3.47 -8.77
N PRO A 34 5.13 -4.60 -9.46
CA PRO A 34 4.03 -5.49 -9.13
C PRO A 34 4.11 -6.03 -7.69
N GLY A 35 2.97 -6.29 -7.07
CA GLY A 35 2.91 -6.94 -5.75
C GLY A 35 3.41 -8.39 -5.77
N SER A 36 3.80 -8.91 -4.60
CA SER A 36 4.22 -10.30 -4.43
C SER A 36 3.07 -11.29 -4.68
N VAL A 37 3.37 -12.41 -5.34
CA VAL A 37 2.45 -13.54 -5.51
C VAL A 37 2.50 -14.48 -4.31
N CYS A 38 1.46 -15.31 -4.14
CA CYS A 38 1.50 -16.36 -3.13
C CYS A 38 2.51 -17.46 -3.48
N PRO A 39 3.14 -18.11 -2.48
CA PRO A 39 3.97 -19.30 -2.71
C PRO A 39 3.20 -20.45 -3.37
N ASP A 40 3.92 -21.44 -3.89
CA ASP A 40 3.31 -22.59 -4.56
C ASP A 40 2.28 -23.32 -3.68
N GLY A 41 1.11 -23.58 -4.28
CA GLY A 41 -0.02 -24.21 -3.60
C GLY A 41 -0.74 -23.30 -2.61
N TYR A 42 -0.58 -21.98 -2.72
CA TYR A 42 -1.38 -20.97 -2.00
C TYR A 42 -2.15 -20.11 -3.00
N SER A 43 -3.30 -19.59 -2.58
CA SER A 43 -4.16 -18.69 -3.37
C SER A 43 -4.55 -17.48 -2.53
N LEU A 44 -4.63 -16.30 -3.16
CA LEU A 44 -5.16 -15.10 -2.52
C LEU A 44 -6.65 -15.30 -2.22
N GLN A 45 -7.02 -15.16 -0.95
CA GLN A 45 -8.39 -15.30 -0.49
C GLN A 45 -8.74 -14.14 0.44
N ALA A 46 -9.94 -13.60 0.28
CA ALA A 46 -10.48 -12.61 1.20
C ALA A 46 -10.99 -13.31 2.48
N PRO A 47 -10.64 -12.82 3.69
CA PRO A 47 -11.23 -13.30 4.94
C PRO A 47 -12.67 -12.80 5.11
N THR A 48 -13.44 -13.47 5.97
CA THR A 48 -14.84 -13.10 6.25
C THR A 48 -14.95 -11.79 7.03
N ASP A 49 -13.98 -11.51 7.90
CA ASP A 49 -13.98 -10.32 8.76
C ASP A 49 -13.62 -9.03 8.01
N ASP A 50 -12.87 -9.14 6.90
CA ASP A 50 -12.41 -7.99 6.11
C ASP A 50 -12.34 -8.36 4.61
N PRO A 51 -13.37 -8.05 3.81
CA PRO A 51 -13.41 -8.42 2.40
C PRO A 51 -12.39 -7.65 1.54
N ASP A 52 -11.83 -6.55 2.06
CA ASP A 52 -10.82 -5.74 1.39
C ASP A 52 -9.38 -6.25 1.61
N ALA A 53 -9.15 -7.12 2.60
CA ALA A 53 -7.88 -7.80 2.79
C ALA A 53 -7.72 -9.00 1.85
N LEU A 54 -6.52 -9.14 1.28
CA LEU A 54 -6.12 -10.34 0.55
C LEU A 54 -5.03 -11.09 1.32
N VAL A 55 -5.28 -12.36 1.63
CA VAL A 55 -4.34 -13.21 2.38
C VAL A 55 -4.04 -14.48 1.60
N CYS A 56 -2.75 -14.85 1.52
CA CYS A 56 -2.35 -16.13 0.95
C CYS A 56 -2.79 -17.28 1.86
N ARG A 57 -3.76 -18.07 1.41
CA ARG A 57 -4.20 -19.29 2.08
C ARG A 57 -4.03 -20.49 1.16
N ARG A 58 -3.58 -21.61 1.72
CA ARG A 58 -3.54 -22.88 1.01
C ARG A 58 -4.98 -23.36 0.83
N PRO A 59 -5.48 -23.54 -0.41
CA PRO A 59 -6.83 -24.05 -0.61
C PRO A 59 -6.90 -25.44 0.03
N ASN A 60 -7.85 -25.63 0.95
CA ASN A 60 -8.15 -26.94 1.48
C ASN A 60 -8.74 -27.79 0.33
N ASN A 61 -7.88 -28.49 -0.41
CA ASN A 61 -8.27 -29.79 -0.94
C ASN A 61 -8.24 -30.80 0.22
N GLY A 62 -9.04 -30.53 1.26
CA GLY A 62 -9.32 -31.55 2.27
C GLY A 62 -10.05 -32.70 1.57
N PRO A 63 -9.91 -33.96 2.05
CA PRO A 63 -10.70 -35.04 1.46
C PRO A 63 -12.17 -34.64 1.53
N THR A 64 -12.86 -34.75 0.39
CA THR A 64 -14.33 -34.86 0.34
C THR A 64 -14.72 -36.18 1.03
N GLY A 65 -14.48 -36.27 2.33
CA GLY A 65 -15.02 -37.29 3.21
C GLY A 65 -16.29 -36.73 3.85
N PRO A 66 -17.30 -37.57 4.14
CA PRO A 66 -18.50 -37.11 4.80
C PRO A 66 -18.12 -36.41 6.11
N ALA A 67 -18.74 -35.26 6.39
CA ALA A 67 -18.64 -34.58 7.67
C ALA A 67 -18.77 -35.60 8.81
N PRO A 68 -18.01 -35.48 9.91
CA PRO A 68 -18.21 -36.38 11.04
C PRO A 68 -19.64 -36.12 11.52
N ALA A 69 -20.53 -37.08 11.24
CA ALA A 69 -21.81 -37.14 11.91
C ALA A 69 -21.49 -37.20 13.40
N LEU A 70 -21.90 -36.16 14.13
CA LEU A 70 -21.88 -36.12 15.59
C LEU A 70 -22.76 -37.27 16.09
N THR A 71 -22.17 -38.45 16.17
CA THR A 71 -22.82 -39.69 16.62
C THR A 71 -21.84 -40.48 17.48
N LEU A 72 -21.39 -39.85 18.57
CA LEU A 72 -20.91 -40.55 19.76
C LEU A 72 -21.66 -39.97 20.97
N LEU A 73 -22.82 -40.54 21.30
CA LEU A 73 -23.00 -41.49 22.42
C LEU A 73 -22.82 -40.77 23.78
N ALA A 74 -23.88 -40.24 24.39
CA ALA A 74 -24.86 -41.02 25.16
C ALA A 74 -24.23 -42.11 26.04
N ALA A 75 -23.21 -41.78 26.84
CA ALA A 75 -22.78 -42.61 27.98
C ALA A 75 -21.96 -41.80 29.00
N LEU A 76 -22.62 -40.97 29.83
CA LEU A 76 -22.06 -40.56 31.12
C LEU A 76 -22.80 -41.30 32.24
N PRO A 77 -22.11 -42.05 33.12
CA PRO A 77 -22.74 -42.80 34.21
C PRO A 77 -23.31 -41.84 35.28
N PRO A 78 -24.46 -42.16 35.91
CA PRO A 78 -25.02 -41.35 36.99
C PRO A 78 -24.31 -41.67 38.31
N GLN A 79 -23.12 -41.12 38.55
CA GLN A 79 -22.40 -41.31 39.82
C GLN A 79 -21.78 -40.02 40.35
N ARG A 80 -22.55 -38.91 40.34
CA ARG A 80 -22.23 -37.71 41.14
C ARG A 80 -23.45 -37.15 41.86
N ARG A 81 -24.17 -38.02 42.59
CA ARG A 81 -25.24 -37.61 43.51
C ARG A 81 -25.00 -38.01 44.97
N ARG A 82 -23.76 -38.36 45.32
CA ARG A 82 -23.35 -38.79 46.68
C ARG A 82 -22.17 -37.99 47.24
N LEU A 83 -22.06 -36.71 46.87
CA LEU A 83 -21.10 -35.79 47.49
C LEU A 83 -21.67 -34.36 47.65
N GLN A 84 -22.98 -34.27 47.84
CA GLN A 84 -23.67 -33.03 48.25
C GLN A 84 -24.35 -33.16 49.62
N ASP A 85 -24.11 -34.24 50.36
CA ASP A 85 -24.68 -34.45 51.69
C ASP A 85 -23.59 -34.57 52.75
N HIS A 86 -22.78 -33.51 52.86
CA HIS A 86 -21.95 -33.29 54.03
C HIS A 86 -21.79 -31.82 54.36
#